data_AF-A0A6G4XYZ8-F1
#
_entry.id   AF-A0A6G4XYZ8-F1
#
_cell.length_a   1.000
_cell.length_b   1.000
_cell.length_c   1.000
_cell.angle_alpha   90.00
_cell.angle_beta   90.00
_cell.angle_gamma   90.00
#
_symmetry.space_group_name_H-M   'P 1'
#
loop_
_entity.id
_entity.type
_entity.pdbx_description
1 polymer ?
#
loop_
_entity_poly.entity_id
_entity_poly.type
_entity_poly.pdbx_seq_one_letter_code
_entity_poly.pdbx_strand_id
1 'polypeptide(L)'
;ALLRLLTPPPRTKAPPAGGSHQGRGLVQFVLGARVGQRNTRLFWAACRAYENGIGDDLARHLTDAAVRTGLTEREARATIASAARLTAGREA
;
A
#
# COMPACT_ATOMS: atom_id res chain seq x y z
N ALA A 1 36.26 -24.09 7.01
CA ALA A 1 34.85 -23.70 7.26
C ALA A 1 34.78 -22.18 7.39
N LEU A 2 33.95 -21.49 6.61
CA LEU A 2 33.77 -20.04 6.70
C LEU A 2 32.29 -19.71 6.76
N LEU A 3 31.78 -19.50 7.97
CA LEU A 3 30.49 -18.87 8.23
C LEU A 3 30.66 -17.36 7.99
N ARG A 4 30.21 -16.86 6.84
CA ARG A 4 29.98 -15.42 6.64
C ARG A 4 28.68 -15.05 7.33
N LEU A 5 28.80 -14.35 8.45
CA LEU A 5 27.71 -13.60 9.06
C LEU A 5 27.19 -12.56 8.06
N LEU A 6 26.10 -12.89 7.38
CA LEU A 6 25.27 -11.93 6.67
C LEU A 6 24.38 -11.24 7.70
N THR A 7 24.89 -10.19 8.32
CA THR A 7 24.06 -9.29 9.12
C THR A 7 23.07 -8.60 8.18
N PRO A 8 21.75 -8.85 8.28
CA PRO A 8 20.80 -8.15 7.42
C PRO A 8 20.82 -6.66 7.75
N PRO A 9 20.74 -5.76 6.75
CA PRO A 9 20.70 -4.33 7.00
C PRO A 9 19.48 -3.98 7.87
N PRO A 10 19.61 -2.96 8.76
CA PRO A 10 18.51 -2.57 9.63
C PRO A 10 17.31 -2.16 8.79
N ARG A 11 16.22 -2.92 8.92
CA ARG A 11 14.94 -2.57 8.32
C ARG A 11 14.49 -1.27 8.98
N THR A 12 14.40 -0.19 8.21
CA THR A 12 13.76 1.05 8.66
C THR A 12 12.32 0.72 9.05
N LYS A 13 12.04 0.69 10.36
CA LYS A 13 10.68 0.53 10.87
C LYS A 13 9.87 1.75 10.39
N ALA A 14 8.89 1.51 9.54
CA ALA A 14 7.91 2.54 9.19
C ALA A 14 7.21 3.02 10.48
N PRO A 15 7.00 4.33 10.66
CA PRO A 15 6.42 4.87 11.89
C PRO A 15 4.97 4.38 12.08
N PRO A 16 4.51 4.23 13.33
CA PRO A 16 3.13 3.88 13.62
C PRO A 16 2.21 5.04 13.20
N ALA A 17 1.28 4.76 12.28
CA ALA A 17 0.30 5.74 11.83
C ALA A 17 -0.84 5.87 12.87
N GLY A 18 -0.63 6.69 13.89
CA GLY A 18 -1.67 7.06 14.87
C GLY A 18 -2.19 8.48 14.63
N GLY A 19 -3.50 8.62 14.41
CA GLY A 19 -4.29 9.83 14.65
C GLY A 19 -4.27 10.93 13.57
N SER A 20 -5.44 11.23 13.01
CA SER A 20 -5.80 12.37 12.12
C SER A 20 -5.12 12.49 10.75
N HIS A 21 -3.93 11.92 10.58
CA HIS A 21 -3.17 11.85 9.31
C HIS A 21 -3.30 10.48 8.63
N GLN A 22 -4.28 9.67 9.07
CA GLN A 22 -4.45 8.28 8.71
C GLN A 22 -4.56 8.14 7.19
N GLY A 23 -3.59 7.45 6.58
CA GLY A 23 -3.54 7.22 5.14
C GLY A 23 -2.64 8.15 4.31
N ARG A 24 -2.21 9.32 4.81
CA ARG A 24 -1.29 10.20 4.04
C ARG A 24 0.01 9.47 3.69
N GLY A 25 0.56 8.70 4.62
CA GLY A 25 1.75 7.88 4.39
C GLY A 25 1.54 6.80 3.32
N LEU A 26 0.33 6.22 3.24
CA LEU A 26 -0.03 5.20 2.23
C LEU A 26 -0.12 5.84 0.84
N VAL A 27 -0.70 7.03 0.73
CA VAL A 27 -0.74 7.79 -0.53
C VAL A 27 0.67 8.15 -1.00
N GLN A 28 1.53 8.65 -0.11
CA GLN A 28 2.94 8.94 -0.46
C GLN A 28 3.71 7.67 -0.84
N PHE A 29 3.43 6.56 -0.17
CA PHE A 29 4.02 5.27 -0.51
C PHE A 29 3.66 4.84 -1.93
N VAL A 30 2.41 5.02 -2.37
CA VAL A 30 2.00 4.76 -3.75
C VAL A 30 2.68 5.72 -4.72
N LEU A 31 2.71 7.03 -4.43
CA LEU A 31 3.36 8.03 -5.28
C LEU A 31 4.85 7.75 -5.53
N GLY A 32 5.54 7.11 -4.58
CA GLY A 32 6.93 6.68 -4.74
C GLY A 32 7.13 5.43 -5.61
N ALA A 33 6.07 4.90 -6.24
CA ALA A 33 6.15 3.67 -7.02
C ALA A 33 6.90 3.86 -8.36
N ARG A 34 7.89 3.00 -8.59
CA ARG A 34 8.59 2.90 -9.87
C ARG A 34 7.86 1.98 -10.85
N VAL A 35 8.23 2.06 -12.14
CA VAL A 35 7.80 1.09 -13.16
C VAL A 35 8.06 -0.33 -12.64
N GLY A 36 7.09 -1.23 -12.83
CA GLY A 36 7.13 -2.61 -12.32
C GLY A 36 6.69 -2.76 -10.85
N GLN A 37 6.51 -1.69 -10.09
CA GLN A 37 6.11 -1.75 -8.67
C GLN A 37 4.72 -1.14 -8.38
N ARG A 38 4.13 -0.43 -9.34
CA ARG A 38 2.92 0.40 -9.15
C ARG A 38 1.75 -0.37 -8.58
N ASN A 39 1.39 -1.49 -9.22
CA ASN A 39 0.26 -2.32 -8.80
C ASN A 39 0.54 -2.95 -7.42
N THR A 40 1.71 -3.55 -7.21
CA THR A 40 2.09 -4.16 -5.93
C THR A 40 2.06 -3.16 -4.77
N ARG A 41 2.55 -1.93 -4.99
CA ARG A 41 2.55 -0.89 -3.96
C ARG A 41 1.15 -0.35 -3.68
N LEU A 42 0.32 -0.17 -4.71
CA LEU A 42 -1.09 0.19 -4.55
C LEU A 42 -1.86 -0.89 -3.79
N PHE A 43 -1.69 -2.16 -4.17
CA PHE A 43 -2.35 -3.28 -3.52
C PHE A 43 -2.00 -3.35 -2.03
N TRP A 44 -0.71 -3.28 -1.69
CA TRP A 44 -0.27 -3.26 -0.30
C TRP A 44 -0.86 -2.08 0.49
N ALA A 45 -0.85 -0.88 -0.10
CA ALA A 45 -1.40 0.31 0.54
C ALA A 45 -2.92 0.20 0.76
N ALA A 46 -3.65 -0.35 -0.22
CA ALA A 46 -5.08 -0.58 -0.11
C ALA A 46 -5.42 -1.63 0.96
N CYS A 47 -4.73 -2.78 0.98
CA CYS A 47 -4.91 -3.77 2.05
C CYS A 47 -4.69 -3.14 3.42
N ARG A 48 -3.62 -2.36 3.57
CA ARG A 48 -3.32 -1.69 4.83
C ARG A 48 -4.38 -0.67 5.23
N ALA A 49 -4.97 0.04 4.26
CA ALA A 49 -6.06 0.98 4.53
C ALA A 49 -7.33 0.24 5.00
N TYR A 50 -7.72 -0.83 4.33
CA TYR A 50 -8.88 -1.66 4.72
C TYR A 50 -8.69 -2.35 6.07
N GLU A 51 -7.50 -2.89 6.34
CA GLU A 51 -7.14 -3.47 7.65
C GLU A 51 -7.24 -2.46 8.80
N ASN A 52 -7.17 -1.17 8.51
CA ASN A 52 -7.27 -0.09 9.51
C ASN A 52 -8.63 0.63 9.45
N GLY A 53 -9.62 0.10 8.72
CA GLY A 53 -10.96 0.67 8.62
C GLY A 53 -11.05 2.00 7.88
N ILE A 54 -10.00 2.42 7.16
CA ILE A 54 -9.93 3.70 6.43
C ILE A 54 -9.90 3.49 4.90
N GLY A 55 -10.23 2.29 4.43
CA GLY A 55 -10.12 1.90 3.03
C GLY A 55 -11.00 2.73 2.11
N ASP A 56 -12.27 2.92 2.47
CA ASP A 56 -13.25 3.63 1.64
C ASP A 56 -12.94 5.14 1.56
N ASP A 57 -12.58 5.77 2.68
CA ASP A 57 -12.15 7.17 2.73
C ASP A 57 -10.90 7.43 1.88
N LEU A 58 -9.99 6.44 1.81
CA LEU A 58 -8.72 6.57 1.11
C LEU A 58 -8.78 6.09 -0.35
N ALA A 59 -9.82 5.38 -0.78
CA ALA A 59 -9.92 4.75 -2.09
C ALA A 59 -9.70 5.73 -3.26
N ARG A 60 -10.34 6.91 -3.20
CA ARG A 60 -10.15 7.97 -4.21
C ARG A 60 -8.71 8.48 -4.23
N HIS A 61 -8.16 8.80 -3.06
CA HIS A 61 -6.79 9.31 -2.94
C HIS A 61 -5.72 8.29 -3.41
N LEU A 62 -5.93 7.00 -3.16
CA LEU A 62 -5.07 5.93 -3.65
C LEU A 62 -5.19 5.75 -5.17
N THR A 63 -6.40 5.92 -5.72
CA THR A 63 -6.62 5.90 -7.17
C THR A 63 -5.87 7.05 -7.84
N ASP A 64 -6.04 8.28 -7.34
CA ASP A 64 -5.36 9.47 -7.87
C ASP A 64 -3.84 9.31 -7.82
N ALA A 65 -3.30 8.79 -6.70
CA ALA A 65 -1.88 8.51 -6.56
C ALA A 65 -1.38 7.45 -7.55
N ALA A 66 -2.14 6.37 -7.74
CA ALA A 66 -1.80 5.31 -8.68
C ALA A 66 -1.78 5.81 -10.13
N VAL A 67 -2.76 6.62 -10.52
CA VAL A 67 -2.81 7.24 -11.84
C VAL A 67 -1.60 8.12 -12.08
N ARG A 68 -1.19 8.94 -11.09
CA ARG A 68 0.04 9.75 -11.18
C ARG A 68 1.30 8.92 -11.34
N THR A 69 1.32 7.67 -10.89
CA THR A 69 2.47 6.78 -11.10
C THR A 69 2.48 6.15 -12.49
N GLY A 70 1.38 6.21 -13.24
CA GLY A 70 1.23 5.66 -14.59
C GLY A 70 0.37 4.40 -14.70
N LEU A 71 -0.50 4.12 -13.71
CA LEU A 71 -1.59 3.15 -13.88
C LEU A 71 -2.79 3.81 -14.54
N THR A 72 -3.61 3.06 -15.26
CA THR A 72 -4.92 3.56 -15.66
C THR A 72 -5.86 3.62 -14.44
N GLU A 73 -6.84 4.52 -14.48
CA GLU A 73 -7.83 4.62 -13.40
C GLU A 73 -8.62 3.32 -13.23
N ARG A 74 -8.91 2.62 -14.34
CA ARG A 74 -9.55 1.30 -14.32
C ARG A 74 -8.71 0.26 -13.59
N GLU A 75 -7.42 0.17 -13.90
CA GLU A 75 -6.51 -0.76 -13.22
C GLU A 75 -6.39 -0.42 -11.73
N ALA A 76 -6.26 0.86 -11.39
CA ALA A 76 -6.15 1.30 -10.00
C ALA A 76 -7.39 0.90 -9.19
N ARG A 77 -8.60 1.19 -9.70
CA ARG A 77 -9.86 0.81 -9.06
C ARG A 77 -10.01 -0.72 -8.94
N ALA A 78 -9.62 -1.47 -9.97
CA ALA A 78 -9.64 -2.93 -9.92
C ALA A 78 -8.69 -3.51 -8.84
N THR A 79 -7.49 -2.93 -8.69
CA THR A 79 -6.54 -3.30 -7.63
C THR A 79 -7.11 -3.03 -6.24
N ILE A 80 -7.68 -1.83 -6.01
CA ILE A 80 -8.28 -1.46 -4.73
C ILE A 80 -9.45 -2.39 -4.39
N ALA A 81 -10.33 -2.68 -5.35
CA ALA A 81 -11.42 -3.62 -5.16
C ALA A 81 -10.93 -5.04 -4.82
N SER A 82 -9.79 -5.46 -5.39
CA SER A 82 -9.18 -6.75 -5.09
C SER A 82 -8.60 -6.80 -3.67
N ALA A 83 -8.00 -5.71 -3.20
CA ALA A 83 -7.54 -5.57 -1.82
C ALA A 83 -8.71 -5.59 -0.83
N ALA A 84 -9.80 -4.85 -1.11
CA ALA A 84 -11.00 -4.82 -0.28
C ALA A 84 -11.59 -6.23 -0.08
N ARG A 85 -11.74 -7.00 -1.17
CA ARG A 85 -12.24 -8.39 -1.10
C ARG A 85 -11.31 -9.31 -0.31
N LEU A 86 -9.99 -9.18 -0.49
CA LEU A 86 -9.03 -9.98 0.26
C LEU A 86 -9.09 -9.69 1.76
N THR A 87 -9.21 -8.43 2.15
CA THR A 87 -9.29 -8.06 3.57
C THR A 87 -10.62 -8.50 4.18
N ALA A 88 -11.74 -8.30 3.50
CA ALA A 88 -13.06 -8.75 3.97
C ALA A 88 -13.11 -10.27 4.20
N GLY A 89 -12.47 -11.06 3.34
CA GLY A 89 -12.42 -12.52 3.50
C GLY A 89 -11.50 -13.02 4.62
N ARG A 90 -10.70 -12.15 5.27
CA ARG A 90 -9.86 -12.51 6.43
C ARG A 90 -10.56 -12.31 7.77
N GLU A 91 -11.62 -11.50 7.79
CA GLU A 91 -12.40 -11.18 8.98
C GLU A 91 -13.62 -12.09 9.17
N ALA A 92 -13.96 -12.87 8.13
CA ALA A 92 -15.03 -13.88 8.11
C ALA A 92 -14.53 -15.25 8.60
#